data_AF-A0A1V5YEF3-F1
#
_entry.id   AF-A0A1V5YEF3-F1
#
_cell.length_a   1.000
_cell.length_b   1.000
_cell.length_c   1.000
_cell.angle_alpha   90.00
_cell.angle_beta   90.00
_cell.angle_gamma   90.00
#
_symmetry.space_group_name_H-M   'P 1'
#
loop_
_entity.id
_entity.type
_entity.pdbx_description
1 polymer ?
#
loop_
_entity_poly.entity_id
_entity_poly.type
_entity_poly.pdbx_seq_one_letter_code
_entity_poly.pdbx_strand_id
1 'polypeptide(L)'
;MEPVTGPTYTYGIRSRIAADVNRWNLYVDGTATNYLAGNVLVGTTTDGMTAGGSLAIAKDLAHRGTLLGFYNTAPAAKPTVSGSRGENAALASLLTALAGLGLLTDSTT
;
A
#
# COMPACT_ATOMS: atom_id res chain seq x y z
N MET A 1 20.16 23.26 -11.61
CA MET A 1 19.85 22.86 -10.22
C MET A 1 21.09 22.16 -9.70
N GLU A 2 21.74 22.73 -8.70
CA GLU A 2 22.88 22.08 -8.06
C GLU A 2 22.39 20.88 -7.24
N PRO A 3 23.06 19.71 -7.25
CA PRO A 3 22.67 18.58 -6.41
C PRO A 3 22.77 18.99 -4.95
N VAL A 4 21.69 18.84 -4.18
CA VAL A 4 21.75 19.01 -2.72
C VAL A 4 22.59 17.86 -2.16
N THR A 5 23.86 18.14 -1.92
CA THR A 5 24.76 17.26 -1.17
C THR A 5 24.67 17.70 0.30
N GLY A 6 23.76 17.06 1.05
CA GLY A 6 23.39 17.46 2.40
C GLY A 6 22.76 16.30 3.21
N PRO A 7 22.47 16.51 4.50
CA PRO A 7 22.40 15.51 5.60
C PRO A 7 21.38 14.37 5.40
N THR A 8 21.37 13.40 6.32
CA THR A 8 20.56 12.14 6.33
C THR A 8 19.10 12.30 5.87
N TYR A 9 18.49 13.47 6.04
CA TYR A 9 17.25 13.83 5.37
C TYR A 9 17.31 15.23 4.76
N THR A 10 16.94 15.33 3.48
CA THR A 10 16.76 16.59 2.75
C THR A 10 15.27 16.78 2.47
N TYR A 11 14.69 17.92 2.85
CA TYR A 11 13.26 18.21 2.68
C TYR A 11 13.05 19.45 1.82
N GLY A 12 12.19 19.36 0.80
CA GLY A 12 11.72 20.54 0.07
C GLY A 12 10.69 21.35 0.86
N ILE A 13 9.78 20.66 1.57
CA ILE A 13 8.75 21.25 2.45
C ILE A 13 8.67 20.40 3.73
N ARG A 14 8.53 21.07 4.88
CA ARG A 14 8.29 20.42 6.18
C ARG A 14 7.18 21.14 6.94
N SER A 15 6.15 20.40 7.35
CA SER A 15 5.07 20.86 8.23
C SER A 15 5.08 20.07 9.55
N ARG A 16 4.60 20.69 10.64
CA ARG A 16 4.51 20.09 11.99
C ARG A 16 3.18 20.43 12.68
N ILE A 17 2.10 20.57 11.91
CA ILE A 17 0.78 20.85 12.48
C ILE A 17 0.36 19.66 13.36
N ALA A 18 0.15 19.91 14.65
CA ALA A 18 -0.30 18.90 15.59
C ALA A 18 -1.73 18.44 15.25
N ALA A 19 -2.01 17.16 15.48
CA ALA A 19 -3.31 16.55 15.18
C ALA A 19 -4.43 17.12 16.06
N ASP A 20 -5.58 17.40 15.44
CA ASP A 20 -6.86 17.79 16.05
C ASP A 20 -7.95 17.81 14.96
N VAL A 21 -9.19 18.07 15.35
CA VAL A 21 -10.31 18.21 14.43
C VAL A 21 -10.02 19.31 13.40
N ASN A 22 -10.23 18.99 12.13
CA ASN A 22 -10.11 19.91 11.00
C ASN A 22 -8.73 20.58 10.86
N ARG A 23 -7.66 19.91 11.28
CA ARG A 23 -6.28 20.33 11.01
C ARG A 23 -5.62 19.40 10.00
N TRP A 24 -5.07 19.98 8.94
CA TRP A 24 -4.47 19.23 7.83
C TRP A 24 -3.04 19.71 7.57
N ASN A 25 -2.09 18.79 7.46
CA ASN A 25 -0.74 19.12 6.99
C ASN A 25 -0.72 19.47 5.49
N LEU A 26 -1.65 18.89 4.72
CA LEU A 26 -1.91 19.18 3.32
C LEU A 26 -3.42 19.11 3.10
N TYR A 27 -4.01 20.19 2.58
CA TYR A 27 -5.42 20.25 2.19
C TYR A 27 -5.51 20.85 0.79
N VAL A 28 -5.96 20.05 -0.17
CA VAL A 28 -6.07 20.43 -1.60
C VAL A 28 -7.41 19.91 -2.11
N ASP A 29 -8.42 20.77 -2.10
CA ASP A 29 -9.83 20.44 -2.34
C ASP A 29 -10.35 20.81 -3.75
N GLY A 30 -9.45 21.27 -4.62
CA GLY A 30 -9.75 21.48 -6.03
C GLY A 30 -10.25 20.19 -6.71
N THR A 31 -11.08 20.32 -7.75
CA THR A 31 -11.66 19.18 -8.48
C THR A 31 -10.73 18.59 -9.55
N ALA A 32 -9.60 19.26 -9.83
CA ALA A 32 -8.59 18.76 -10.74
C ALA A 32 -7.80 17.59 -10.13
N THR A 33 -7.23 16.75 -10.99
CA THR A 33 -6.37 15.65 -10.53
C THR A 33 -5.08 16.21 -9.91
N ASN A 34 -4.77 15.77 -8.69
CA ASN A 34 -3.44 15.95 -8.12
C ASN A 34 -2.46 14.98 -8.78
N TYR A 35 -1.35 15.49 -9.31
CA TYR A 35 -0.30 14.69 -9.93
C TYR A 35 1.00 14.78 -9.12
N LEU A 36 1.45 13.65 -8.58
CA LEU A 36 2.69 13.50 -7.84
C LEU A 36 3.59 12.53 -8.60
N ALA A 37 4.64 13.04 -9.24
CA ALA A 37 5.60 12.22 -9.95
C ALA A 37 6.56 11.50 -8.98
N GLY A 38 7.03 10.32 -9.37
CA GLY A 38 7.91 9.49 -8.55
C GLY A 38 7.20 8.73 -7.44
N ASN A 39 7.97 8.17 -6.51
CA ASN A 39 7.42 7.40 -5.39
C ASN A 39 6.85 8.33 -4.33
N VAL A 40 5.63 8.05 -3.88
CA VAL A 40 5.00 8.72 -2.72
C VAL A 40 5.06 7.76 -1.54
N LEU A 41 5.76 8.17 -0.49
CA LEU A 41 5.79 7.44 0.78
C LEU A 41 4.67 7.99 1.69
N VAL A 42 3.82 7.11 2.20
CA VAL A 42 2.74 7.46 3.11
C VAL A 42 2.90 6.67 4.41
N GLY A 43 3.20 7.37 5.52
CA GLY A 43 3.17 6.78 6.86
C GLY A 43 4.38 5.96 7.33
N THR A 44 5.63 6.27 6.94
CA THR A 44 6.81 5.51 7.42
C THR A 44 8.06 6.37 7.69
N THR A 45 8.93 5.90 8.60
CA THR A 45 10.37 5.70 8.28
C THR A 45 10.74 4.20 8.17
N THR A 46 9.90 3.31 8.69
CA THR A 46 9.70 1.91 8.29
C THR A 46 8.22 1.59 8.57
N ASP A 47 7.63 0.71 7.75
CA ASP A 47 6.19 0.57 7.44
C ASP A 47 5.21 0.63 8.64
N GLY A 48 4.04 1.26 8.47
CA GLY A 48 3.09 1.42 9.57
C GLY A 48 1.84 2.26 9.31
N MET A 49 1.05 1.95 8.28
CA MET A 49 -0.38 2.30 8.33
C MET A 49 -1.10 1.42 9.36
N THR A 50 -0.97 1.77 10.64
CA THR A 50 -1.96 1.69 11.76
C THR A 50 -1.19 1.75 13.08
N ALA A 51 -1.53 2.60 14.06
CA ALA A 51 -2.83 2.68 14.75
C ALA A 51 -3.43 4.11 14.89
N GLY A 52 -2.92 5.10 14.15
CA GLY A 52 -3.41 6.50 14.15
C GLY A 52 -4.10 6.96 12.87
N GLY A 53 -4.30 6.05 11.90
CA GLY A 53 -4.96 6.34 10.63
C GLY A 53 -4.60 5.31 9.55
N SER A 54 -5.62 4.75 8.92
CA SER A 54 -5.52 4.04 7.65
C SER A 54 -5.44 5.06 6.50
N LEU A 55 -4.78 4.71 5.38
CA LEU A 55 -5.00 5.41 4.11
C LEU A 55 -6.46 5.19 3.73
N ALA A 56 -7.25 6.25 3.85
CA ALA A 56 -8.62 6.26 3.37
C ALA A 56 -8.62 6.59 1.87
N ILE A 57 -9.24 5.71 1.08
CA ILE A 57 -9.49 5.93 -0.33
C ILE A 57 -10.99 5.86 -0.50
N ALA A 58 -11.62 7.01 -0.76
CA ALA A 58 -13.08 7.09 -0.86
C ALA A 58 -13.65 6.47 -2.16
N LYS A 59 -12.78 6.14 -3.10
CA LYS A 59 -13.08 5.53 -4.40
C LYS A 59 -12.32 4.21 -4.52
N ASP A 60 -12.49 3.53 -5.65
CA ASP A 60 -11.78 2.28 -5.91
C ASP A 60 -10.25 2.47 -5.91
N LEU A 61 -9.55 1.49 -5.34
CA LEU A 61 -8.09 1.39 -5.42
C LEU A 61 -7.70 0.60 -6.67
N ALA A 62 -7.10 1.28 -7.65
CA ALA A 62 -6.52 0.63 -8.83
C ALA A 62 -5.01 0.40 -8.64
N HIS A 63 -4.61 -0.83 -8.31
CA HIS A 63 -3.20 -1.21 -8.30
C HIS A 63 -2.72 -1.56 -9.72
N ARG A 64 -1.79 -0.76 -10.26
CA ARG A 64 -1.25 -0.94 -11.62
C ARG A 64 0.15 -1.58 -11.67
N GLY A 65 0.73 -1.86 -10.50
CA GLY A 65 2.01 -2.54 -10.40
C GLY A 65 1.90 -4.03 -10.73
N THR A 66 3.04 -4.72 -10.75
CA THR A 66 3.11 -6.16 -11.00
C THR A 66 3.06 -7.00 -9.72
N LEU A 67 3.29 -6.38 -8.56
CA LEU A 67 3.36 -7.05 -7.25
C LEU A 67 2.44 -6.35 -6.24
N LEU A 68 1.69 -7.14 -5.46
CA LEU A 68 0.83 -6.68 -4.38
C LEU A 68 0.95 -7.62 -3.17
N GLY A 69 0.91 -7.06 -1.96
CA GLY A 69 0.93 -7.81 -0.71
C GLY A 69 -0.01 -7.18 0.31
N PHE A 70 -0.51 -7.99 1.23
CA PHE A 70 -1.39 -7.58 2.33
C PHE A 70 -0.81 -8.03 3.67
N TYR A 71 -1.16 -7.33 4.75
CA TYR A 71 -0.83 -7.70 6.13
C TYR A 71 0.67 -7.98 6.36
N ASN A 72 1.55 -7.15 5.80
CA ASN A 72 3.01 -7.27 5.91
C ASN A 72 3.59 -8.56 5.27
N THR A 73 2.82 -9.27 4.44
CA THR A 73 3.36 -10.30 3.55
C THR A 73 4.14 -9.64 2.41
N ALA A 74 5.28 -10.24 2.05
CA ALA A 74 6.08 -9.80 0.91
C ALA A 74 5.21 -9.70 -0.36
N PRO A 75 5.19 -8.56 -1.08
CA PRO A 75 4.36 -8.42 -2.27
C PRO A 75 4.64 -9.49 -3.32
N ALA A 76 3.59 -10.15 -3.80
CA ALA A 76 3.65 -11.23 -4.78
C ALA A 76 2.99 -10.82 -6.10
N ALA A 77 3.34 -11.51 -7.18
CA ALA A 77 2.68 -11.33 -8.47
C ALA A 77 1.20 -11.75 -8.39
N LYS A 78 0.39 -11.27 -9.35
CA LYS A 78 -1.01 -11.70 -9.48
C LYS A 78 -1.07 -13.25 -9.52
N PRO A 79 -1.76 -13.91 -8.56
CA PRO A 79 -1.76 -15.36 -8.52
C PRO A 79 -2.48 -15.98 -9.73
N THR A 80 -2.00 -17.16 -10.15
CA THR A 80 -2.69 -18.03 -11.09
C THR A 80 -3.39 -19.14 -10.30
N VAL A 81 -4.68 -19.33 -10.52
CA VAL A 81 -5.43 -20.47 -9.98
C VAL A 81 -5.56 -21.52 -11.08
N SER A 82 -4.95 -22.68 -10.87
CA SER A 82 -4.93 -23.79 -11.82
C SER A 82 -6.01 -24.83 -11.51
N GLY A 83 -6.36 -25.66 -12.48
CA GLY A 83 -7.25 -26.80 -12.25
C GLY A 83 -8.71 -26.42 -11.98
N SER A 84 -9.18 -25.24 -12.42
CA SER A 84 -10.57 -24.74 -12.22
C SER A 84 -11.69 -25.66 -12.71
N ARG A 85 -11.35 -26.73 -13.44
CA ARG A 85 -12.25 -27.76 -13.96
C ARG A 85 -11.98 -29.17 -13.41
N GLY A 86 -11.00 -29.32 -12.51
CA GLY A 86 -10.66 -30.59 -11.87
C GLY A 86 -10.93 -30.51 -10.37
N GLU A 87 -11.94 -31.25 -9.90
CA GLU A 87 -12.34 -31.46 -8.50
C GLU A 87 -11.78 -30.45 -7.47
N ASN A 88 -11.03 -30.91 -6.46
CA ASN A 88 -10.50 -30.09 -5.36
C ASN A 88 -9.16 -29.43 -5.68
N ALA A 89 -8.63 -29.60 -6.89
CA ALA A 89 -7.34 -29.00 -7.28
C ALA A 89 -7.41 -27.47 -7.32
N ALA A 90 -8.53 -26.92 -7.78
CA ALA A 90 -8.76 -25.48 -7.82
C ALA A 90 -8.78 -24.85 -6.42
N LEU A 91 -9.38 -25.55 -5.45
CA LEU A 91 -9.49 -25.07 -4.07
C LEU A 91 -8.10 -25.01 -3.41
N ALA A 92 -7.31 -26.09 -3.53
CA ALA A 92 -5.94 -26.10 -3.00
C ALA A 92 -5.06 -25.00 -3.64
N SER A 93 -5.17 -24.81 -4.95
CA SER A 93 -4.47 -23.74 -5.68
C SER A 93 -4.89 -22.34 -5.22
N LEU A 94 -6.19 -22.13 -4.94
CA LEU A 94 -6.71 -20.86 -4.46
C LEU A 94 -6.26 -20.54 -3.04
N LEU A 95 -6.35 -21.50 -2.11
CA LEU A 95 -5.93 -21.29 -0.71
C LEU A 95 -4.45 -20.94 -0.63
N THR A 96 -3.62 -21.64 -1.40
CA THR A 96 -2.18 -21.33 -1.53
C THR A 96 -1.97 -19.91 -2.06
N ALA A 97 -2.72 -19.50 -3.10
CA ALA A 97 -2.64 -18.17 -3.68
C ALA A 97 -3.03 -17.04 -2.71
N LEU A 98 -4.11 -17.23 -1.94
CA LEU A 98 -4.57 -16.25 -0.96
C LEU A 98 -3.63 -16.14 0.24
N ALA A 99 -3.08 -17.27 0.72
CA ALA A 99 -2.05 -17.30 1.74
C ALA A 99 -0.78 -16.57 1.27
N GLY A 100 -0.37 -16.80 0.01
CA GLY A 100 0.77 -16.11 -0.61
C GLY A 100 0.61 -14.59 -0.71
N LEU A 101 -0.63 -14.09 -0.83
CA LEU A 101 -0.93 -12.65 -0.77
C LEU A 101 -1.02 -12.09 0.67
N GLY A 102 -1.06 -12.97 1.69
CA GLY A 102 -1.31 -12.60 3.08
C GLY A 102 -2.79 -12.39 3.44
N LEU A 103 -3.72 -12.71 2.53
CA LEU A 103 -5.16 -12.51 2.76
C LEU A 103 -5.78 -13.55 3.69
N LEU A 104 -5.11 -14.68 3.90
CA LEU A 104 -5.47 -15.68 4.91
C LEU A 104 -4.21 -16.27 5.54
N THR A 105 -4.36 -16.84 6.73
CA THR A 105 -3.37 -17.72 7.36
C THR A 105 -3.90 -19.15 7.28
N ASP A 106 -3.14 -20.05 6.66
CA ASP A 106 -3.44 -21.48 6.65
C ASP A 106 -2.92 -22.09 7.95
N SER A 107 -3.81 -22.64 8.77
CA SER A 107 -3.49 -23.29 10.05
C SER A 107 -3.70 -24.80 10.03
N THR A 108 -3.76 -25.42 8.85
CA THR A 108 -3.86 -26.88 8.75
C THR A 108 -2.59 -27.54 9.28
N THR A 109 -2.77 -28.64 10.01
CA THR A 109 -1.69 -29.47 10.58
C THR A 109 -1.61 -30.80 9.88
#